data_AF-A0A058ZV40-F1
#
_entry.id   AF-A0A058ZV40-F1
#
_cell.length_a   1.000
_cell.length_b   1.000
_cell.length_c   1.000
_cell.angle_alpha   90.00
_cell.angle_beta   90.00
_cell.angle_gamma   90.00
#
_symmetry.space_group_name_H-M   'P 1'
#
loop_
_entity.id
_entity.type
_entity.pdbx_description
1 polymer ?
#
loop_
_entity_poly.entity_id
_entity_poly.type
_entity_poly.pdbx_seq_one_letter_code
_entity_poly.pdbx_strand_id
1 'polypeptide(L)'
;EGEDLRGLLGDEFKGRRWRGSTRLLLLDDRYAEKCLEDLPEAVKAVFKEGERDGNSSIELVSCILTLFYDYWSMNEILEALLPKGMIVPSSFETVGHIAHLNLREEHLPYKKLIAKVVLDKNKPKIQTVVNKIDMIHNDYRTMQLEVLAGNHSLVTTVVENGLRFSVDLAT
;
A
#
# COMPACT_ATOMS: atom_id res chain seq x y z
N GLU A 1 1.83 22.21 -25.74
CA GLU A 1 0.67 22.35 -24.84
C GLU A 1 1.17 22.51 -23.41
N GLY A 2 0.49 23.27 -22.55
CA GLY A 2 0.94 23.46 -21.17
C GLY A 2 0.32 22.38 -20.28
N GLU A 3 1.14 21.69 -19.49
CA GLU A 3 0.65 20.74 -18.49
C GLU A 3 -0.21 21.49 -17.46
N ASP A 4 -1.44 21.02 -17.25
CA ASP A 4 -2.35 21.58 -16.24
C ASP A 4 -1.96 21.07 -14.86
N LEU A 5 -1.22 21.89 -14.10
CA LEU A 5 -0.67 21.54 -12.79
C LEU A 5 -1.57 21.94 -11.62
N ARG A 6 -2.79 22.46 -11.88
CA ARG A 6 -3.72 22.93 -10.85
C ARG A 6 -4.09 21.85 -9.83
N GLY A 7 -4.17 20.60 -10.26
CA GLY A 7 -4.45 19.46 -9.37
C GLY A 7 -3.34 19.18 -8.36
N LEU A 8 -2.09 19.55 -8.64
CA LEU A 8 -0.93 19.31 -7.77
C LEU A 8 -0.52 20.57 -7.00
N LEU A 9 -0.54 21.74 -7.64
CA LEU A 9 -0.07 23.00 -7.05
C LEU A 9 -1.21 23.86 -6.47
N GLY A 10 -2.46 23.44 -6.66
CA GLY A 10 -3.65 24.16 -6.26
C GLY A 10 -4.04 25.28 -7.24
N ASP A 11 -5.31 25.69 -7.19
CA ASP A 11 -5.85 26.75 -8.03
C ASP A 11 -5.27 28.14 -7.70
N GLU A 12 -4.68 28.30 -6.51
CA GLU A 12 -4.02 29.52 -6.07
C GLU A 12 -2.57 29.65 -6.55
N PHE A 13 -2.03 28.65 -7.26
CA PHE A 13 -0.68 28.72 -7.80
C PHE A 13 -0.57 29.82 -8.86
N LYS A 14 -0.07 30.99 -8.44
CA LYS A 14 0.22 32.16 -9.29
C LYS A 14 1.65 32.15 -9.85
N GLY A 15 2.28 30.98 -9.92
CA GLY A 15 3.64 30.84 -10.44
C GLY A 15 3.74 31.23 -11.92
N ARG A 16 4.92 31.68 -12.34
CA ARG A 16 5.17 31.97 -13.76
C ARG A 16 5.05 30.66 -14.54
N ARG A 17 4.48 30.72 -15.75
CA ARG A 17 4.47 29.57 -16.67
C ARG A 17 5.92 29.13 -16.93
N TRP A 18 6.31 27.97 -16.43
CA TRP A 18 7.66 27.43 -16.64
C TRP A 18 7.94 27.26 -18.13
N ARG A 19 9.14 27.63 -18.58
CA ARG A 19 9.57 27.50 -19.97
C ARG A 19 10.58 26.37 -20.11
N GLY A 20 10.31 25.45 -21.03
CA GLY A 20 11.18 24.29 -21.28
C GLY A 20 10.75 23.06 -20.48
N SER A 21 11.66 22.08 -20.37
CA SER A 21 11.42 20.85 -19.63
C SER A 21 11.51 21.11 -18.13
N THR A 22 10.41 20.93 -17.40
CA THR A 22 10.38 21.06 -15.94
C THR A 22 10.47 19.69 -15.27
N ARG A 23 11.18 19.62 -14.14
CA ARG A 23 11.20 18.45 -13.25
C ARG A 23 10.80 18.89 -11.85
N LEU A 24 9.90 18.14 -11.23
CA LEU A 24 9.49 18.35 -9.85
C LEU A 24 10.21 17.37 -8.94
N LEU A 25 10.73 17.89 -7.82
CA LEU A 25 11.32 17.09 -6.75
C LEU A 25 10.42 17.25 -5.52
N LEU A 26 9.76 16.17 -5.11
CA LEU A 26 8.97 16.18 -3.88
C LEU A 26 9.93 16.14 -2.68
N LEU A 27 9.80 17.13 -1.80
CA LEU A 27 10.53 17.19 -0.55
C LEU A 27 9.67 16.64 0.59
N ASP A 28 10.34 16.13 1.62
CA ASP A 28 9.70 15.74 2.87
C ASP A 28 9.02 16.95 3.51
N ASP A 29 7.82 16.74 4.07
CA ASP A 29 6.98 17.79 4.67
C ASP A 29 7.70 18.60 5.76
N ARG A 30 8.72 18.01 6.42
CA ARG A 30 9.58 18.70 7.40
C ARG A 30 10.36 19.90 6.83
N TYR A 31 10.36 20.08 5.51
CA TYR A 31 11.00 21.20 4.81
C TYR A 31 10.01 22.20 4.19
N ALA A 32 8.69 22.01 4.34
CA ALA A 32 7.67 22.82 3.66
C ALA A 32 7.77 24.34 3.96
N GLU A 33 8.19 24.70 5.18
CA GLU A 33 8.31 26.10 5.63
C GLU A 33 9.76 26.58 5.78
N LYS A 34 10.72 25.76 5.33
CA LYS A 34 12.15 26.04 5.54
C LYS A 34 12.75 26.82 4.39
N CYS A 35 13.72 27.67 4.72
CA CYS A 35 14.52 28.38 3.72
C CYS A 35 15.48 27.41 3.02
N LEU A 36 15.96 27.81 1.84
CA LEU A 36 16.90 27.02 1.01
C LEU A 36 18.16 26.59 1.79
N GLU A 37 18.54 27.39 2.79
CA GLU A 37 19.69 27.18 3.67
C GLU A 37 19.52 26.01 4.64
N ASP A 38 18.30 25.56 4.91
CA ASP A 38 18.03 24.45 5.83
C ASP A 38 17.76 23.11 5.11
N LEU A 39 17.84 23.12 3.78
CA LEU A 39 17.66 21.92 2.96
C LEU A 39 18.88 20.97 3.04
N PRO A 40 18.68 19.67 2.78
CA PRO A 40 19.79 18.72 2.68
C PRO A 40 20.85 19.16 1.67
N GLU A 41 22.12 18.84 1.92
CA GLU A 41 23.23 19.21 1.04
C GLU A 41 23.06 18.68 -0.39
N ALA A 42 22.49 17.47 -0.53
CA ALA A 42 22.18 16.88 -1.82
C ALA A 42 21.22 17.77 -2.64
N VAL A 43 20.22 18.36 -1.99
CA VAL A 43 19.25 19.26 -2.63
C VAL A 43 19.94 20.57 -2.98
N LYS A 44 20.71 21.16 -2.07
CA LYS A 44 21.51 22.38 -2.32
C LYS A 44 22.52 22.23 -3.47
N ALA A 45 23.10 21.04 -3.66
CA ALA A 45 24.02 20.77 -4.75
C ALA A 45 23.32 20.91 -6.13
N VAL A 46 22.09 20.40 -6.24
CA VAL A 46 21.26 20.57 -7.45
C VAL A 46 20.99 22.04 -7.74
N PHE A 47 20.75 22.85 -6.71
CA PHE A 47 20.57 24.29 -6.87
C PHE A 47 21.82 24.98 -7.43
N LYS A 48 23.00 24.68 -6.88
CA LYS A 48 24.28 25.25 -7.32
C LYS A 48 24.67 24.84 -8.74
N GLU A 49 24.28 23.65 -9.18
CA GLU A 49 24.54 23.17 -10.54
C GLU A 49 23.65 23.90 -11.56
N GLY A 50 22.37 24.12 -11.23
CA GLY A 50 21.44 24.86 -12.09
C GLY A 50 21.80 26.34 -12.27
N GLU A 51 22.38 27.00 -11.25
CA GLU A 51 22.86 28.39 -11.35
C GLU A 51 24.03 28.55 -12.32
N ARG A 52 24.89 27.52 -12.48
CA ARG A 52 26.04 27.56 -13.41
C ARG A 52 25.62 27.52 -14.87
N ASP A 53 24.48 26.89 -15.18
CA ASP A 53 23.96 26.77 -16.53
C ASP A 53 23.22 28.03 -17.02
N GLY A 54 23.00 29.03 -16.16
CA GLY A 54 22.46 30.36 -16.50
C GLY A 54 21.02 30.40 -17.05
N ASN A 55 20.44 29.24 -17.35
CA ASN A 55 19.16 29.09 -18.06
C ASN A 55 18.11 28.31 -17.25
N SER A 56 18.46 27.83 -16.05
CA SER A 56 17.59 27.02 -15.20
C SER A 56 17.07 27.83 -14.02
N SER A 57 15.77 28.15 -14.01
CA SER A 57 15.10 28.73 -12.84
C SER A 57 14.66 27.62 -11.90
N ILE A 58 15.10 27.66 -10.65
CA ILE A 58 14.65 26.73 -9.62
C ILE A 58 13.84 27.51 -8.58
N GLU A 59 12.67 26.98 -8.25
CA GLU A 59 11.75 27.60 -7.30
C GLU A 59 11.22 26.56 -6.31
N LEU A 60 11.00 26.99 -5.07
CA LEU A 60 10.28 26.19 -4.09
C LEU A 60 8.78 26.48 -4.25
N VAL A 61 8.00 25.42 -4.40
CA VAL A 61 6.55 25.50 -4.57
C VAL A 61 5.86 24.57 -3.58
N SER A 62 4.78 25.05 -2.98
CA SER A 62 3.89 24.18 -2.20
C SER A 62 3.05 23.34 -3.14
N CYS A 63 2.76 22.10 -2.74
CA CYS A 63 1.89 21.21 -3.48
C CYS A 63 0.93 20.50 -2.53
N ILE A 64 -0.25 20.15 -3.05
CA ILE A 64 -1.25 19.36 -2.33
C ILE A 64 -1.15 17.94 -2.84
N LEU A 65 -0.69 17.04 -1.97
CA LEU A 65 -0.61 15.62 -2.27
C LEU A 65 -1.87 14.92 -1.75
N THR A 66 -2.70 14.40 -2.66
CA THR A 66 -3.87 13.59 -2.29
C THR A 66 -3.52 12.11 -2.40
N LEU A 67 -3.38 11.45 -1.25
CA LEU A 67 -3.08 10.02 -1.17
C LEU A 67 -4.37 9.21 -1.01
N PHE A 68 -4.59 8.26 -1.91
CA PHE A 68 -5.75 7.36 -1.86
C PHE A 68 -5.40 6.04 -1.14
N TYR A 69 -6.44 5.23 -0.87
CA TYR A 69 -6.31 3.90 -0.27
C TYR A 69 -5.24 3.01 -0.93
N ASP A 70 -5.08 3.13 -2.25
CA ASP A 70 -4.13 2.32 -3.01
C ASP A 70 -2.66 2.61 -2.68
N TYR A 71 -2.36 3.85 -2.28
CA TYR A 71 -1.00 4.27 -1.89
C TYR A 71 -0.54 3.56 -0.60
N TRP A 72 -1.43 3.48 0.39
CA TRP A 72 -1.10 2.95 1.72
C TRP A 72 -0.91 1.43 1.68
N SER A 73 0.11 0.95 2.40
CA SER A 73 0.33 -0.48 2.57
C SER A 73 -0.78 -1.11 3.42
N MET A 74 -0.92 -2.43 3.32
CA MET A 74 -1.87 -3.18 4.14
C MET A 74 -1.65 -2.96 5.63
N ASN A 75 -0.40 -2.91 6.08
CA ASN A 75 -0.08 -2.72 7.49
C ASN A 75 -0.48 -1.33 7.97
N GLU A 76 -0.14 -0.27 7.24
CA GLU A 76 -0.53 1.12 7.60
C GLU A 76 -2.05 1.28 7.67
N ILE A 77 -2.78 0.66 6.74
CA ILE A 77 -4.25 0.67 6.75
C ILE A 77 -4.77 -0.04 8.00
N LEU A 78 -4.25 -1.22 8.33
CA LEU A 78 -4.69 -1.98 9.50
C LEU A 78 -4.31 -1.30 10.82
N GLU A 79 -3.12 -0.70 10.91
CA GLU A 79 -2.69 0.09 12.08
C GLU A 79 -3.62 1.29 12.32
N ALA A 80 -4.11 1.93 11.25
CA ALA A 80 -5.04 3.05 11.35
C ALA A 80 -6.47 2.62 11.72
N LEU A 81 -6.91 1.42 11.31
CA LEU A 81 -8.28 0.94 11.52
C LEU A 81 -8.48 0.13 12.80
N LEU A 82 -7.43 -0.55 13.29
CA LEU A 82 -7.49 -1.38 14.48
C LEU A 82 -7.27 -0.55 15.76
N PRO A 83 -7.73 -1.05 16.93
CA PRO A 83 -7.49 -0.37 18.21
C PRO A 83 -6.00 -0.12 18.48
N LYS A 84 -5.69 1.03 19.08
CA LYS A 84 -4.32 1.39 19.47
C LYS A 84 -3.71 0.32 20.39
N GLY A 85 -2.50 -0.14 20.07
CA GLY A 85 -1.79 -1.16 20.84
C GLY A 85 -2.10 -2.60 20.44
N MET A 86 -3.04 -2.83 19.52
CA MET A 86 -3.24 -4.15 18.91
C MET A 86 -2.11 -4.48 17.95
N ILE A 87 -1.61 -5.71 18.00
CA ILE A 87 -0.58 -6.17 17.07
C ILE A 87 -1.25 -6.46 15.73
N VAL A 88 -0.83 -5.78 14.66
CA VAL A 88 -1.39 -6.03 13.33
C VAL A 88 -0.97 -7.41 12.83
N PRO A 89 -1.89 -8.24 12.30
CA PRO A 89 -1.54 -9.47 11.62
C PRO A 89 -0.81 -9.13 10.32
N SER A 90 0.51 -9.21 10.36
CA SER A 90 1.40 -8.75 9.28
C SER A 90 1.66 -9.80 8.19
N SER A 91 1.36 -11.07 8.46
CA SER A 91 1.58 -12.18 7.52
C SER A 91 0.35 -13.08 7.39
N PHE A 92 0.23 -13.68 6.21
CA PHE A 92 -0.75 -14.69 5.88
C PHE A 92 -0.12 -15.69 4.91
N GLU A 93 -0.62 -16.91 4.91
CA GLU A 93 -0.20 -17.95 3.97
C GLU A 93 -1.08 -17.89 2.72
N THR A 94 -0.56 -18.37 1.59
CA THR A 94 -1.31 -18.38 0.32
C THR A 94 -1.31 -19.76 -0.30
N VAL A 95 -2.50 -20.24 -0.69
CA VAL A 95 -2.70 -21.47 -1.44
C VAL A 95 -3.45 -21.15 -2.73
N GLY A 96 -2.69 -20.99 -3.81
CA GLY A 96 -3.21 -20.44 -5.07
C GLY A 96 -3.84 -19.05 -4.86
N HIS A 97 -5.14 -18.90 -5.08
CA HIS A 97 -5.84 -17.62 -4.89
C HIS A 97 -6.45 -17.41 -3.49
N ILE A 98 -6.20 -18.32 -2.55
CA ILE A 98 -6.78 -18.30 -1.21
C ILE A 98 -5.71 -17.80 -0.22
N ALA A 99 -6.03 -16.77 0.56
CA ALA A 99 -5.20 -16.28 1.65
C ALA A 99 -5.70 -16.82 2.99
N HIS A 100 -4.80 -17.41 3.79
CA HIS A 100 -5.10 -17.99 5.08
C HIS A 100 -4.58 -17.08 6.19
N LEU A 101 -5.50 -16.52 6.97
CA LEU A 101 -5.21 -15.75 8.17
C LEU A 101 -5.10 -16.68 9.38
N ASN A 102 -4.23 -16.29 10.31
CA ASN A 102 -4.17 -16.88 11.64
C ASN A 102 -4.50 -15.79 12.67
N LEU A 103 -5.80 -15.56 12.86
CA LEU A 103 -6.30 -14.51 13.75
C LEU A 103 -6.36 -15.01 15.19
N ARG A 104 -5.71 -14.26 16.09
CA ARG A 104 -5.81 -14.42 17.54
C ARG A 104 -7.18 -13.97 18.04
N GLU A 105 -7.52 -14.35 19.28
CA GLU A 105 -8.78 -13.95 19.92
C GLU A 105 -9.04 -12.44 19.89
N GLU A 106 -7.99 -11.64 20.11
CA GLU A 106 -8.04 -10.18 20.06
C GLU A 106 -8.44 -9.61 18.68
N HIS A 107 -8.16 -10.35 17.60
CA HIS A 107 -8.49 -9.97 16.23
C HIS A 107 -9.90 -10.39 15.80
N LEU A 108 -10.52 -11.35 16.48
CA LEU A 108 -11.80 -11.94 16.06
C LEU A 108 -12.93 -10.91 15.90
N PRO A 109 -13.07 -9.87 16.75
CA PRO A 109 -14.07 -8.82 16.53
C PRO A 109 -13.88 -8.06 15.20
N TYR A 110 -12.66 -8.02 14.67
CA TYR A 110 -12.26 -7.29 13.47
C TYR A 110 -11.99 -8.19 12.27
N LYS A 111 -12.24 -9.50 12.38
CA LYS A 111 -11.85 -10.50 11.37
C LYS A 111 -12.31 -10.18 9.94
N LYS A 112 -13.55 -9.69 9.79
CA LYS A 112 -14.11 -9.32 8.48
C LYS A 112 -13.45 -8.05 7.92
N LEU A 113 -13.11 -7.09 8.77
CA LEU A 113 -12.39 -5.87 8.37
C LEU A 113 -10.98 -6.23 7.91
N ILE A 114 -10.24 -7.01 8.70
CA ILE A 114 -8.88 -7.48 8.36
C ILE A 114 -8.92 -8.23 7.02
N ALA A 115 -9.85 -9.18 6.88
CA ALA A 115 -9.98 -9.95 5.64
C ALA A 115 -10.32 -9.09 4.42
N LYS A 116 -11.12 -8.02 4.60
CA LYS A 116 -11.43 -7.09 3.51
C LYS A 116 -10.19 -6.34 3.03
N VAL A 117 -9.39 -5.83 3.95
CA VAL A 117 -8.13 -5.13 3.61
C VAL A 117 -7.15 -6.08 2.94
N VAL A 118 -6.98 -7.30 3.46
CA VAL A 118 -6.13 -8.34 2.84
C VAL A 118 -6.59 -8.63 1.42
N LEU A 119 -7.90 -8.84 1.21
CA LEU A 119 -8.45 -9.09 -0.11
C LEU A 119 -8.19 -7.92 -1.07
N ASP A 120 -8.48 -6.69 -0.65
CA ASP A 120 -8.36 -5.52 -1.52
C ASP A 120 -6.91 -5.24 -1.92
N LYS A 121 -5.96 -5.33 -0.97
CA LYS A 121 -4.54 -5.06 -1.23
C LYS A 121 -3.84 -6.16 -2.04
N ASN A 122 -4.46 -7.33 -2.21
CA ASN A 122 -3.86 -8.47 -2.93
C ASN A 122 -4.65 -8.88 -4.19
N LYS A 123 -5.62 -8.09 -4.61
CA LYS A 123 -6.30 -8.29 -5.91
C LYS A 123 -5.33 -8.08 -7.07
N PRO A 124 -5.50 -8.82 -8.19
CA PRO A 124 -6.49 -9.89 -8.42
C PRO A 124 -6.00 -11.28 -7.98
N LYS A 125 -4.80 -11.38 -7.40
CA LYS A 125 -4.16 -12.67 -7.08
C LYS A 125 -4.94 -13.42 -5.99
N ILE A 126 -5.32 -12.72 -4.94
CA ILE A 126 -6.16 -13.26 -3.87
C ILE A 126 -7.62 -12.97 -4.19
N GLN A 127 -8.45 -14.02 -4.15
CA GLN A 127 -9.88 -13.94 -4.42
C GLN A 127 -10.73 -14.42 -3.23
N THR A 128 -10.16 -15.23 -2.34
CA THR A 128 -10.80 -15.70 -1.09
C THR A 128 -9.85 -15.48 0.08
N VAL A 129 -10.37 -14.97 1.19
CA VAL A 129 -9.64 -14.87 2.45
C VAL A 129 -10.37 -15.70 3.49
N VAL A 130 -9.64 -16.61 4.13
CA VAL A 130 -10.14 -17.49 5.18
C VAL A 130 -9.36 -17.27 6.47
N ASN A 131 -9.93 -17.67 7.60
CA ASN A 131 -9.22 -17.79 8.86
C ASN A 131 -9.13 -19.26 9.27
N LYS A 132 -7.97 -19.67 9.75
CA LYS A 132 -7.76 -20.98 10.35
C LYS A 132 -8.39 -21.00 11.75
N ILE A 133 -9.25 -21.99 12.02
CA ILE A 133 -9.79 -22.21 13.37
C ILE A 133 -9.09 -23.42 14.00
N ASP A 134 -8.64 -23.27 15.25
CA ASP A 134 -7.57 -24.05 15.89
C ASP A 134 -7.92 -25.50 16.29
N MET A 135 -9.09 -26.01 15.94
CA MET A 135 -9.49 -27.36 16.32
C MET A 135 -9.08 -28.39 15.26
N ILE A 136 -7.82 -28.84 15.31
CA ILE A 136 -7.36 -30.04 14.58
C ILE A 136 -7.92 -31.27 15.32
N HIS A 137 -9.19 -31.63 15.06
CA HIS A 137 -9.84 -32.81 15.65
C HIS A 137 -10.03 -33.95 14.64
N ASN A 138 -8.96 -34.35 13.97
CA ASN A 138 -9.04 -35.40 12.96
C ASN A 138 -7.70 -36.13 12.79
N ASP A 139 -7.75 -37.46 12.69
CA ASP A 139 -6.63 -38.35 12.32
C ASP A 139 -5.94 -37.91 11.01
N TYR A 140 -6.67 -37.19 10.13
CA TYR A 140 -6.19 -36.67 8.85
C TYR A 140 -5.60 -35.24 8.92
N ARG A 141 -5.50 -34.62 10.11
CA ARG A 141 -4.95 -33.26 10.29
C ARG A 141 -5.59 -32.17 9.42
N THR A 142 -6.88 -32.29 9.11
CA THR A 142 -7.64 -31.28 8.36
C THR A 142 -7.80 -30.01 9.17
N MET A 143 -7.39 -28.87 8.60
CA MET A 143 -7.63 -27.56 9.19
C MET A 143 -9.06 -27.14 8.92
N GLN A 144 -9.80 -26.76 9.97
CA GLN A 144 -11.09 -26.14 9.77
C GLN A 144 -10.87 -24.67 9.36
N LEU A 145 -11.58 -24.23 8.32
CA LEU A 145 -11.44 -22.90 7.73
C LEU A 145 -12.75 -22.13 7.83
N GLU A 146 -12.68 -20.88 8.27
CA GLU A 146 -13.79 -19.94 8.22
C GLU A 146 -13.60 -18.98 7.05
N VAL A 147 -14.54 -18.92 6.10
CA VAL A 147 -14.48 -17.94 5.01
C VAL A 147 -14.82 -16.54 5.51
N LEU A 148 -13.89 -15.60 5.32
CA LEU A 148 -14.03 -14.23 5.81
C LEU A 148 -14.42 -13.24 4.72
N ALA A 149 -13.82 -13.31 3.53
CA ALA A 149 -14.10 -12.40 2.43
C ALA A 149 -13.84 -13.04 1.05
N GLY A 150 -14.40 -12.46 -0.01
CA GLY A 150 -14.07 -12.83 -1.39
C GLY A 150 -15.17 -13.58 -2.14
N ASN A 151 -14.78 -14.44 -3.10
CA ASN A 151 -15.72 -15.24 -3.90
C ASN A 151 -16.15 -16.56 -3.21
N HIS A 152 -15.59 -16.86 -2.03
CA HIS A 152 -15.91 -18.02 -1.21
C HIS A 152 -15.54 -19.38 -1.82
N SER A 153 -14.75 -19.41 -2.90
CA SER A 153 -14.18 -20.65 -3.44
C SER A 153 -13.05 -21.16 -2.55
N LEU A 154 -13.13 -22.43 -2.16
CA LEU A 154 -12.07 -23.18 -1.47
C LEU A 154 -11.32 -24.16 -2.40
N VAL A 155 -11.75 -24.23 -3.67
CA VAL A 155 -11.07 -24.98 -4.72
C VAL A 155 -10.08 -24.05 -5.40
N THR A 156 -8.82 -24.45 -5.49
CA THR A 156 -7.73 -23.62 -6.00
C THR A 156 -6.73 -24.44 -6.82
N THR A 157 -5.87 -23.76 -7.58
CA THR A 157 -4.76 -24.39 -8.30
C THR A 157 -3.45 -23.89 -7.73
N VAL A 158 -2.58 -24.81 -7.34
CA VAL A 158 -1.22 -24.52 -6.87
C VAL A 158 -0.23 -24.95 -7.94
N VAL A 159 0.82 -24.16 -8.14
CA VAL A 159 1.94 -24.52 -9.01
C VAL A 159 3.16 -24.78 -8.16
N GLU A 160 3.64 -26.02 -8.16
CA GLU A 160 4.85 -26.41 -7.41
C GLU A 160 5.78 -27.18 -8.34
N ASN A 161 7.03 -26.74 -8.46
CA ASN A 161 8.02 -27.30 -9.38
C ASN A 161 7.52 -27.42 -10.84
N GLY A 162 6.68 -26.48 -11.29
CA GLY A 162 6.10 -26.45 -12.63
C GLY A 162 4.89 -27.39 -12.83
N LEU A 163 4.53 -28.19 -11.83
CA LEU A 163 3.34 -29.03 -11.84
C LEU A 163 2.14 -28.27 -11.27
N ARG A 164 0.97 -28.49 -11.86
CA ARG A 164 -0.30 -27.87 -11.44
C ARG A 164 -1.12 -28.87 -10.66
N PHE A 165 -1.48 -28.52 -9.43
CA PHE A 165 -2.32 -29.33 -8.56
C PHE A 165 -3.64 -28.61 -8.33
N SER A 166 -4.75 -29.30 -8.56
CA SER A 166 -6.07 -28.83 -8.15
C SER A 166 -6.32 -29.31 -6.73
N VAL A 167 -6.55 -28.39 -5.81
CA VAL A 167 -6.70 -28.66 -4.38
C VAL A 167 -8.04 -28.11 -3.92
N ASP A 168 -8.79 -28.91 -3.18
CA ASP A 168 -9.98 -28.46 -2.45
C ASP A 168 -9.65 -28.42 -0.95
N LEU A 169 -9.76 -27.24 -0.35
CA LEU A 169 -9.45 -27.05 1.07
C LEU A 169 -10.64 -27.32 2.00
N ALA A 170 -11.82 -27.64 1.45
CA ALA A 170 -13.01 -27.94 2.23
C ALA A 170 -13.15 -29.43 2.62
N THR A 171 -12.30 -30.31 2.06
CA THR A 171 -12.41 -31.77 2.15
C THR A 171 -11.16 -32.38 2.76
#